data_AF-A0A3A8IAA7-F1
#
_entry.id   AF-A0A3A8IAA7-F1
#
_cell.length_a   1.000
_cell.length_b   1.000
_cell.length_c   1.000
_cell.angle_alpha   90.00
_cell.angle_beta   90.00
_cell.angle_gamma   90.00
#
_symmetry.space_group_name_H-M   'P 1'
#
loop_
_entity.id
_entity.type
_entity.pdbx_description
1 polymer ?
#
loop_
_entity_poly.entity_id
_entity_poly.type
_entity_poly.pdbx_seq_one_letter_code
_entity_poly.pdbx_strand_id
1 'polypeptide(L)'
;MKTERMISGRGLALVLTTFALALTGTGCADECVDDFDCRDEGAPPEGQRYACVEERCELTPITVPDAGTETDAGTSTDAGTGTDAGTTVDAGTDAGTAVDAGTDAGTETDAGTSTDAGTETDAGTDAGTETDAGTDAGPSDPCLSATYDPKLGTLQLAADFVAGESAALPATAGPVGVTPGPTYSLFTVVSGGSSGPHALYSLGTWPQVSLGAAPLYDVAAPGDRAPSAVLFLNGFVESDGQRVLTGYTKSGTGFPGTLAVYDTVTPASSSYVPAPSNFTAGVVPGAFLINGGGLDTVSAGLAIYALRTDTTPFTSLKVGTLPSVTGGSGFTAVATNGVAMLGYFSDDTFTNVGHAVAPAKIEAAIRSGTPFVVADEPVLDVGSNFVAAAGQGEGVAVLRGDYVPPNYNFAGTDVSRFAFTVTNEGGAVTVGSRQPVLTYVNQCTRVTGMTAIGTDLLVSLDDKNGPRLVRIGQVQ
;
A
#
# COMPACT_ATOMS: atom_id res chain seq x y z
N MET A 1 4.66 -33.98 -52.14
CA MET A 1 3.95 -34.34 -53.40
C MET A 1 2.61 -33.59 -53.34
N LYS A 2 2.46 -32.49 -54.10
CA LYS A 2 1.47 -32.33 -55.18
C LYS A 2 0.02 -32.71 -54.79
N THR A 3 -1.01 -31.87 -54.96
CA THR A 3 -1.13 -30.70 -55.85
C THR A 3 -2.14 -29.66 -55.35
N GLU A 4 -1.91 -28.37 -55.63
CA GLU A 4 -2.91 -27.30 -55.54
C GLU A 4 -3.90 -27.35 -56.73
N ARG A 5 -5.02 -26.61 -56.65
CA ARG A 5 -5.51 -25.86 -57.82
C ARG A 5 -6.51 -24.74 -57.48
N MET A 6 -6.17 -23.52 -57.88
CA MET A 6 -7.11 -22.42 -58.13
C MET A 6 -7.80 -22.57 -59.49
N ILE A 7 -8.96 -21.94 -59.65
CA ILE A 7 -9.52 -21.27 -60.85
C ILE A 7 -10.72 -20.46 -60.30
N SER A 8 -10.66 -19.13 -60.19
CA SER A 8 -10.66 -18.11 -61.25
C SER A 8 -12.02 -18.02 -61.97
N GLY A 9 -12.74 -16.90 -61.77
CA GLY A 9 -14.03 -16.61 -62.43
C GLY A 9 -13.91 -15.45 -63.43
N ARG A 10 -15.04 -14.96 -63.96
CA ARG A 10 -15.13 -13.61 -64.56
C ARG A 10 -16.56 -13.10 -64.79
N GLY A 11 -16.83 -11.96 -64.16
CA GLY A 11 -17.63 -10.80 -64.58
C GLY A 11 -18.79 -10.90 -65.58
N LEU A 12 -19.88 -10.23 -65.20
CA LEU A 12 -20.62 -9.35 -66.11
C LEU A 12 -20.95 -8.04 -65.36
N ALA A 13 -21.03 -6.92 -66.09
CA ALA A 13 -21.43 -5.63 -65.55
C ALA A 13 -22.25 -4.87 -66.60
N LEU A 14 -23.28 -4.11 -66.20
CA LEU A 14 -23.76 -2.95 -66.95
C LEU A 14 -24.68 -2.04 -66.12
N VAL A 15 -24.29 -0.76 -66.08
CA VAL A 15 -25.12 0.47 -66.13
C VAL A 15 -26.15 0.80 -65.01
N LEU A 16 -25.96 2.06 -64.58
CA LEU A 16 -26.76 2.97 -63.77
C LEU A 16 -28.29 2.89 -63.90
N THR A 17 -28.97 3.18 -62.77
CA THR A 17 -30.06 4.16 -62.76
C THR A 17 -29.95 5.06 -61.54
N THR A 18 -29.96 6.38 -61.73
CA THR A 18 -29.94 7.36 -60.64
C THR A 18 -31.35 7.66 -60.15
N PHE A 19 -31.59 7.56 -58.83
CA PHE A 19 -32.74 8.19 -58.20
C PHE A 19 -32.29 8.87 -56.91
N ALA A 20 -32.32 10.21 -56.90
CA ALA A 20 -32.01 10.99 -55.72
C ALA A 20 -33.28 11.13 -54.87
N LEU A 21 -33.19 10.76 -53.59
CA LEU A 21 -34.20 11.06 -52.58
C LEU A 21 -33.47 11.73 -51.41
N ALA A 22 -33.94 12.91 -51.01
CA ALA A 22 -33.28 13.72 -49.99
C ALA A 22 -34.33 14.36 -49.08
N LEU A 23 -33.93 14.59 -47.82
CA LEU A 23 -34.73 15.14 -46.71
C LEU A 23 -35.84 14.15 -46.22
N THR A 24 -36.09 13.98 -44.92
CA THR A 24 -35.71 14.76 -43.72
C THR A 24 -35.39 13.86 -42.51
N GLY A 25 -34.63 14.36 -41.53
CA GLY A 25 -34.83 14.01 -40.12
C GLY A 25 -33.62 13.41 -39.38
N THR A 26 -32.96 14.27 -38.59
CA THR A 26 -32.31 14.00 -37.29
C THR A 26 -32.02 12.53 -36.90
N GLY A 27 -30.74 12.18 -36.81
CA GLY A 27 -30.29 10.88 -36.33
C GLY A 27 -28.78 10.69 -36.48
N CYS A 28 -27.98 11.66 -36.04
CA CYS A 28 -26.60 11.34 -35.66
C CYS A 28 -26.70 10.36 -34.48
N ALA A 29 -25.91 9.31 -34.51
CA ALA A 29 -25.62 8.53 -33.32
C ALA A 29 -24.28 9.03 -32.79
N ASP A 30 -24.24 9.31 -31.51
CA ASP A 30 -23.08 9.86 -30.80
C ASP A 30 -21.90 8.89 -30.99
N GLU A 31 -20.80 9.39 -31.57
CA GLU A 31 -19.62 8.61 -31.97
C GLU A 31 -18.63 8.45 -30.80
N CYS A 32 -18.77 9.30 -29.77
CA CYS A 32 -18.18 9.15 -28.44
C CYS A 32 -19.01 9.91 -27.39
N VAL A 33 -18.92 9.51 -26.13
CA VAL A 33 -19.41 10.27 -24.95
C VAL A 33 -18.25 10.93 -24.22
N ASP A 34 -17.08 10.29 -24.17
CA ASP A 34 -15.84 10.88 -23.68
C ASP A 34 -14.58 10.37 -24.42
N ASP A 35 -13.40 10.95 -24.12
CA ASP A 35 -12.11 10.61 -24.75
C ASP A 35 -11.78 9.10 -24.73
N PHE A 36 -12.32 8.34 -23.78
CA PHE A 36 -12.07 6.91 -23.63
C PHE A 36 -12.76 6.11 -24.73
N ASP A 37 -13.89 6.54 -25.29
CA ASP A 37 -14.54 5.84 -26.41
C ASP A 37 -13.68 5.87 -27.68
N CYS A 38 -12.89 6.93 -27.87
CA CYS A 38 -12.03 7.13 -29.03
C CYS A 38 -10.73 6.28 -29.04
N ARG A 39 -10.59 5.29 -28.15
CA ARG A 39 -9.36 4.46 -28.08
C ARG A 39 -9.19 3.51 -29.27
N ASP A 40 -10.30 3.14 -29.92
CA ASP A 40 -10.31 2.14 -30.99
C ASP A 40 -9.94 2.72 -32.38
N GLU A 41 -9.81 4.06 -32.48
CA GLU A 41 -9.27 4.79 -33.65
C GLU A 41 -7.76 4.57 -33.88
N GLY A 42 -7.11 3.79 -32.99
CA GLY A 42 -5.73 3.33 -33.12
C GLY A 42 -4.69 4.35 -32.62
N ALA A 43 -3.46 4.21 -33.11
CA ALA A 43 -2.36 5.05 -32.66
C ALA A 43 -2.41 6.45 -33.35
N PRO A 44 -2.58 7.55 -32.60
CA PRO A 44 -2.58 8.90 -33.17
C PRO A 44 -1.17 9.34 -33.62
N PRO A 45 -1.05 10.37 -34.47
CA PRO A 45 0.24 10.95 -34.85
C PRO A 45 1.02 11.53 -33.66
N GLU A 46 2.35 11.62 -33.81
CA GLU A 46 3.23 12.21 -32.78
C GLU A 46 2.78 13.63 -32.40
N GLY A 47 2.64 13.89 -31.10
CA GLY A 47 2.15 15.17 -30.57
C GLY A 47 0.63 15.36 -30.65
N GLN A 48 -0.16 14.35 -31.00
CA GLN A 48 -1.63 14.40 -31.06
C GLN A 48 -2.27 13.26 -30.27
N ARG A 49 -3.51 13.45 -29.83
CA ARG A 49 -4.39 12.40 -29.29
C ARG A 49 -5.75 12.44 -29.99
N TYR A 50 -6.46 11.32 -30.05
CA TYR A 50 -7.89 11.36 -30.24
C TYR A 50 -8.57 11.88 -28.96
N ALA A 51 -9.58 12.73 -29.13
CA ALA A 51 -10.41 13.26 -28.05
C ALA A 51 -11.85 13.36 -28.52
N CYS A 52 -12.80 13.36 -27.59
CA CYS A 52 -14.22 13.51 -27.92
C CYS A 52 -14.57 14.99 -28.06
N VAL A 53 -14.88 15.42 -29.29
CA VAL A 53 -15.18 16.80 -29.67
C VAL A 53 -16.52 16.81 -30.40
N GLU A 54 -17.51 17.53 -29.84
CA GLU A 54 -18.89 17.58 -30.35
C GLU A 54 -19.48 16.18 -30.67
N GLU A 55 -19.34 15.26 -29.70
CA GLU A 55 -19.84 13.86 -29.77
C GLU A 55 -19.15 13.02 -30.87
N ARG A 56 -17.95 13.42 -31.31
CA ARG A 56 -17.14 12.76 -32.35
C ARG A 56 -15.66 12.65 -32.01
N CYS A 57 -14.99 11.60 -32.50
CA CYS A 57 -13.56 11.39 -32.25
C CYS A 57 -12.68 12.22 -33.19
N GLU A 58 -12.03 13.26 -32.67
CA GLU A 58 -11.17 14.16 -33.44
C GLU A 58 -9.73 14.21 -32.92
N LEU A 59 -8.77 14.46 -33.82
CA LEU A 59 -7.36 14.60 -33.48
C LEU A 59 -7.08 15.99 -32.88
N THR A 60 -6.74 16.03 -31.60
CA THR A 60 -6.35 17.24 -30.87
C THR A 60 -4.84 17.23 -30.54
N PRO A 61 -4.15 18.38 -30.56
CA PRO A 61 -2.75 18.45 -30.18
C PRO A 61 -2.57 18.21 -28.67
N ILE A 62 -1.51 17.49 -28.29
CA ILE A 62 -1.14 17.28 -26.89
C ILE A 62 -0.50 18.56 -26.37
N THR A 63 -1.29 19.39 -25.70
CA THR A 63 -0.80 20.55 -24.96
C THR A 63 -0.12 20.10 -23.67
N VAL A 64 1.17 19.78 -23.75
CA VAL A 64 2.03 19.65 -22.57
C VAL A 64 2.07 21.02 -21.88
N PRO A 65 1.71 21.14 -20.59
CA PRO A 65 1.91 22.38 -19.84
C PRO A 65 3.41 22.67 -19.76
N ASP A 66 3.83 23.83 -20.25
CA ASP A 66 5.24 24.22 -20.18
C ASP A 66 5.66 24.35 -18.71
N ALA A 67 6.73 23.62 -18.35
CA ALA A 67 7.25 23.61 -16.98
C ALA A 67 8.02 24.91 -16.77
N GLY A 68 7.29 25.93 -16.31
CA GLY A 68 7.70 27.34 -16.31
C GLY A 68 9.17 27.57 -15.93
N THR A 69 9.86 28.35 -16.75
CA THR A 69 11.31 28.56 -16.63
C THR A 69 11.68 29.33 -15.37
N GLU A 70 11.95 28.59 -14.29
CA GLU A 70 12.66 29.12 -13.12
C GLU A 70 14.01 29.71 -13.56
N THR A 71 14.37 30.85 -12.98
CA THR A 71 15.43 31.70 -13.52
C THR A 71 16.84 31.22 -13.14
N ASP A 72 17.71 30.99 -14.13
CA ASP A 72 19.15 30.83 -13.91
C ASP A 72 19.76 32.13 -13.36
N ALA A 73 20.49 32.01 -12.24
CA ALA A 73 21.20 33.10 -11.61
C ALA A 73 22.42 32.60 -10.81
N GLY A 74 23.40 31.94 -11.45
CA GLY A 74 24.54 31.40 -10.67
C GLY A 74 25.84 30.97 -11.36
N THR A 75 26.21 31.42 -12.56
CA THR A 75 27.51 31.02 -13.17
C THR A 75 28.72 31.51 -12.38
N SER A 76 29.70 30.61 -12.18
CA SER A 76 30.93 30.81 -11.41
C SER A 76 31.86 31.94 -11.90
N THR A 77 32.59 32.57 -10.98
CA THR A 77 33.87 33.23 -11.26
C THR A 77 34.97 32.58 -10.42
N ASP A 78 36.04 32.09 -11.06
CA ASP A 78 37.26 31.60 -10.40
C ASP A 78 38.41 32.60 -10.59
N ALA A 79 39.12 32.91 -9.50
CA ALA A 79 40.41 33.62 -9.50
C ALA A 79 41.04 33.63 -8.08
N GLY A 80 42.23 33.04 -7.89
CA GLY A 80 43.06 33.35 -6.70
C GLY A 80 44.02 32.26 -6.21
N THR A 81 45.19 32.12 -6.84
CA THR A 81 46.32 31.34 -6.30
C THR A 81 47.02 32.06 -5.13
N GLY A 82 47.47 31.37 -4.06
CA GLY A 82 48.39 32.02 -3.11
C GLY A 82 48.82 31.31 -1.82
N THR A 83 49.82 30.43 -1.91
CA THR A 83 50.89 30.18 -0.89
C THR A 83 50.58 29.54 0.48
N ASP A 84 51.44 28.60 0.87
CA ASP A 84 51.63 28.04 2.22
C ASP A 84 52.49 28.96 3.10
N ALA A 85 52.20 29.06 4.41
CA ALA A 85 53.08 29.64 5.42
C ALA A 85 52.69 29.29 6.89
N GLY A 86 53.60 28.63 7.61
CA GLY A 86 53.92 29.00 9.01
C GLY A 86 53.39 28.12 10.16
N THR A 87 54.31 27.37 10.79
CA THR A 87 54.09 26.64 12.06
C THR A 87 54.69 27.38 13.28
N THR A 88 53.90 27.67 14.32
CA THR A 88 54.27 27.84 15.76
C THR A 88 52.97 28.03 16.56
N VAL A 89 52.60 27.33 17.64
CA VAL A 89 53.27 26.90 18.89
C VAL A 89 53.35 28.00 19.98
N ASP A 90 52.58 27.79 21.07
CA ASP A 90 52.60 28.43 22.41
C ASP A 90 52.40 29.97 22.50
N ALA A 91 51.88 30.58 23.58
CA ALA A 91 51.52 30.12 24.93
C ALA A 91 50.31 30.93 25.49
N GLY A 92 49.76 30.59 26.67
CA GLY A 92 48.88 31.54 27.40
C GLY A 92 47.94 30.98 28.48
N THR A 93 48.46 30.45 29.59
CA THR A 93 47.69 30.16 30.81
C THR A 93 47.69 31.36 31.76
N ASP A 94 46.54 31.80 32.28
CA ASP A 94 46.28 31.89 33.75
C ASP A 94 44.80 32.19 34.09
N ALA A 95 44.45 32.13 35.37
CA ALA A 95 43.09 32.22 35.92
C ALA A 95 42.74 33.56 36.59
N GLY A 96 41.46 33.74 36.95
CA GLY A 96 40.98 34.84 37.80
C GLY A 96 39.58 34.55 38.38
N THR A 97 39.42 34.65 39.71
CA THR A 97 38.19 34.26 40.43
C THR A 97 37.68 35.34 41.38
N ALA A 98 36.36 35.61 41.33
CA ALA A 98 35.57 36.40 42.30
C ALA A 98 35.94 37.92 42.36
N VAL A 99 35.18 38.84 42.99
CA VAL A 99 34.07 38.77 43.98
C VAL A 99 32.94 39.77 43.62
N ASP A 100 31.76 39.55 44.21
CA ASP A 100 30.49 40.32 44.22
C ASP A 100 30.56 41.74 44.84
N ALA A 101 29.64 42.66 44.43
CA ALA A 101 29.02 43.76 45.22
C ALA A 101 28.16 44.75 44.38
N GLY A 102 26.92 45.08 44.81
CA GLY A 102 26.20 46.32 44.41
C GLY A 102 24.65 46.23 44.36
N THR A 103 23.93 47.20 44.95
CA THR A 103 22.46 47.14 45.16
C THR A 103 21.76 48.51 44.99
N ASP A 104 20.47 48.47 44.60
CA ASP A 104 19.41 49.50 44.79
C ASP A 104 19.50 50.81 43.94
N ALA A 105 18.43 51.60 43.69
CA ALA A 105 17.02 51.55 44.13
C ALA A 105 16.06 52.23 43.10
N GLY A 106 14.73 52.08 43.25
CA GLY A 106 13.76 53.01 42.61
C GLY A 106 12.29 52.57 42.42
N THR A 107 11.46 52.58 43.48
CA THR A 107 9.98 52.76 43.41
C THR A 107 9.63 54.22 43.82
N GLU A 108 8.43 54.82 43.81
CA GLU A 108 6.99 54.43 43.89
C GLU A 108 6.16 55.35 42.94
N THR A 109 4.84 55.20 42.70
CA THR A 109 3.74 55.74 43.56
C THR A 109 2.37 55.35 42.98
N ASP A 110 1.36 55.18 43.85
CA ASP A 110 -0.01 54.73 43.55
C ASP A 110 -1.11 55.75 43.97
N ALA A 111 -2.37 55.42 43.66
CA ALA A 111 -3.61 55.67 44.41
C ALA A 111 -4.60 56.75 43.90
N GLY A 112 -5.84 56.30 43.69
CA GLY A 112 -7.06 57.12 43.52
C GLY A 112 -8.31 56.22 43.43
N THR A 113 -9.21 56.28 44.43
CA THR A 113 -10.23 55.22 44.68
C THR A 113 -11.65 55.74 44.96
N SER A 114 -12.68 54.95 44.58
CA SER A 114 -14.09 54.93 45.11
C SER A 114 -14.98 56.17 44.77
N THR A 115 -16.34 56.20 44.74
CA THR A 115 -17.51 55.27 44.95
C THR A 115 -18.80 55.99 44.41
N ASP A 116 -20.05 55.48 44.25
CA ASP A 116 -20.73 54.16 44.36
C ASP A 116 -22.12 54.16 43.61
N ALA A 117 -22.78 52.99 43.51
CA ALA A 117 -24.24 52.69 43.55
C ALA A 117 -25.27 53.17 42.47
N GLY A 118 -26.22 52.25 42.14
CA GLY A 118 -27.57 52.54 41.55
C GLY A 118 -27.94 51.73 40.28
N THR A 119 -28.49 50.49 40.32
CA THR A 119 -29.88 50.01 40.60
C THR A 119 -30.92 50.04 39.45
N GLU A 120 -31.44 48.85 39.09
CA GLU A 120 -32.84 48.51 38.70
C GLU A 120 -33.41 48.75 37.25
N THR A 121 -33.69 47.62 36.56
CA THR A 121 -35.04 47.18 36.09
C THR A 121 -35.65 47.54 34.70
N ASP A 122 -35.57 46.55 33.79
CA ASP A 122 -36.66 45.90 32.99
C ASP A 122 -37.42 46.59 31.81
N ALA A 123 -38.05 45.73 31.00
CA ALA A 123 -39.09 45.90 29.96
C ALA A 123 -38.68 46.22 28.50
N GLY A 124 -39.01 45.30 27.57
CA GLY A 124 -38.92 45.51 26.11
C GLY A 124 -39.14 44.22 25.29
N THR A 125 -40.38 43.93 24.89
CA THR A 125 -40.78 42.62 24.32
C THR A 125 -41.21 42.71 22.84
N ASP A 126 -40.87 41.65 22.09
CA ASP A 126 -41.60 41.05 20.95
C ASP A 126 -41.40 41.55 19.49
N ALA A 127 -41.73 40.61 18.59
CA ALA A 127 -42.04 40.68 17.16
C ALA A 127 -40.90 40.87 16.13
N GLY A 128 -40.62 39.80 15.36
CA GLY A 128 -39.73 39.87 14.18
C GLY A 128 -39.27 38.53 13.61
N THR A 129 -40.17 37.61 13.25
CA THR A 129 -39.79 36.36 12.56
C THR A 129 -39.53 36.60 11.08
N GLU A 130 -38.27 36.45 10.65
CA GLU A 130 -37.95 35.93 9.31
C GLU A 130 -36.79 34.95 9.45
N THR A 131 -37.00 33.70 9.03
CA THR A 131 -35.96 32.67 9.06
C THR A 131 -35.27 32.66 7.70
N ASP A 132 -34.16 33.37 7.59
CA ASP A 132 -33.26 33.22 6.44
C ASP A 132 -32.57 31.86 6.51
N ALA A 133 -33.24 30.85 5.95
CA ALA A 133 -32.76 29.50 5.82
C ALA A 133 -31.78 29.35 4.64
N GLY A 134 -30.90 30.34 4.44
CA GLY A 134 -29.74 30.32 3.55
C GLY A 134 -28.67 29.30 3.99
N THR A 135 -29.07 28.04 4.18
CA THR A 135 -28.15 26.93 4.40
C THR A 135 -27.51 26.60 3.06
N ASP A 136 -26.40 27.25 2.75
CA ASP A 136 -25.54 26.95 1.61
C ASP A 136 -24.81 25.61 1.82
N ALA A 137 -25.59 24.54 1.85
CA ALA A 137 -25.12 23.17 1.89
C ALA A 137 -24.55 22.81 0.52
N GLY A 138 -23.28 23.15 0.31
CA GLY A 138 -22.44 22.44 -0.65
C GLY A 138 -22.58 20.91 -0.47
N PRO A 139 -22.34 20.11 -1.52
CA PRO A 139 -22.75 18.71 -1.59
C PRO A 139 -22.35 17.94 -0.32
N SER A 140 -23.34 17.63 0.51
CA SER A 140 -23.10 17.08 1.84
C SER A 140 -22.39 15.74 1.73
N ASP A 141 -21.20 15.64 2.33
CA ASP A 141 -20.38 14.43 2.28
C ASP A 141 -21.24 13.19 2.63
N PRO A 142 -21.42 12.24 1.68
CA PRO A 142 -22.29 11.09 1.89
C PRO A 142 -21.81 10.20 3.03
N CYS A 143 -20.53 10.30 3.45
CA CYS A 143 -19.99 9.56 4.58
C CYS A 143 -20.51 10.09 5.93
N LEU A 144 -20.92 11.36 6.02
CA LEU A 144 -21.57 11.92 7.21
C LEU A 144 -22.95 11.29 7.43
N SER A 145 -23.76 11.20 6.38
CA SER A 145 -25.15 10.68 6.41
C SER A 145 -25.28 9.16 6.23
N ALA A 146 -24.23 8.49 5.72
CA ALA A 146 -24.23 7.02 5.60
C ALA A 146 -24.43 6.32 6.95
N THR A 147 -25.12 5.17 6.87
CA THR A 147 -25.32 4.22 7.98
C THR A 147 -24.11 3.29 8.09
N TYR A 148 -23.67 3.02 9.32
CA TYR A 148 -22.48 2.21 9.62
C TYR A 148 -22.83 1.03 10.52
N ASP A 149 -22.40 -0.17 10.15
CA ASP A 149 -22.31 -1.30 11.08
C ASP A 149 -21.18 -1.05 12.12
N PRO A 150 -21.38 -1.36 13.42
CA PRO A 150 -20.37 -1.12 14.45
C PRO A 150 -19.03 -1.84 14.24
N LYS A 151 -18.98 -2.90 13.42
CA LYS A 151 -17.74 -3.60 13.04
C LYS A 151 -17.30 -3.19 11.64
N LEU A 152 -18.15 -3.39 10.64
CA LEU A 152 -17.78 -3.29 9.22
C LEU A 152 -17.91 -1.88 8.62
N GLY A 153 -18.50 -0.94 9.34
CA GLY A 153 -18.77 0.40 8.83
C GLY A 153 -19.76 0.36 7.67
N THR A 154 -19.42 0.94 6.52
CA THR A 154 -20.25 0.86 5.31
C THR A 154 -20.02 -0.39 4.46
N LEU A 155 -19.04 -1.25 4.79
CA LEU A 155 -18.74 -2.44 3.99
C LEU A 155 -19.81 -3.52 4.17
N GLN A 156 -20.31 -4.06 3.06
CA GLN A 156 -21.28 -5.14 3.05
C GLN A 156 -20.58 -6.50 3.13
N LEU A 157 -20.97 -7.35 4.08
CA LEU A 157 -20.50 -8.74 4.19
C LEU A 157 -21.27 -9.66 3.23
N ALA A 158 -20.56 -10.60 2.60
CA ALA A 158 -21.18 -11.67 1.82
C ALA A 158 -21.77 -12.77 2.73
N ALA A 159 -22.86 -13.42 2.29
CA ALA A 159 -23.68 -14.30 3.12
C ALA A 159 -22.95 -15.57 3.63
N ASP A 160 -21.88 -16.00 2.96
CA ASP A 160 -21.07 -17.18 3.34
C ASP A 160 -20.05 -16.88 4.45
N PHE A 161 -20.03 -15.65 4.98
CA PHE A 161 -19.04 -15.17 5.95
C PHE A 161 -19.69 -14.57 7.20
N VAL A 162 -18.93 -14.53 8.31
CA VAL A 162 -19.37 -13.97 9.59
C VAL A 162 -18.33 -13.01 10.16
N ALA A 163 -18.76 -11.80 10.50
CA ALA A 163 -17.95 -10.84 11.25
C ALA A 163 -17.94 -11.21 12.75
N GLY A 164 -16.86 -11.87 13.17
CA GLY A 164 -16.60 -12.41 14.51
C GLY A 164 -16.28 -11.32 15.53
N GLU A 165 -15.17 -11.43 16.25
CA GLU A 165 -14.77 -10.37 17.18
C GLU A 165 -14.31 -9.11 16.42
N SER A 166 -14.38 -7.97 17.10
CA SER A 166 -13.88 -6.68 16.63
C SER A 166 -13.24 -5.91 17.78
N ALA A 167 -12.11 -5.27 17.53
CA ALA A 167 -11.34 -4.56 18.55
C ALA A 167 -10.82 -3.22 18.01
N ALA A 168 -10.84 -2.17 18.83
CA ALA A 168 -10.26 -0.88 18.46
C ALA A 168 -8.75 -1.01 18.24
N LEU A 169 -8.24 -0.41 17.17
CA LEU A 169 -6.82 -0.38 16.84
C LEU A 169 -6.25 0.98 17.27
N PRO A 170 -5.12 1.05 17.99
CA PRO A 170 -4.49 2.32 18.32
C PRO A 170 -4.15 3.09 17.04
N ALA A 171 -4.49 4.37 16.95
CA ALA A 171 -4.30 5.18 15.74
C ALA A 171 -2.81 5.39 15.32
N THR A 172 -1.86 4.95 16.15
CA THR A 172 -0.42 4.93 15.86
C THR A 172 0.10 3.57 15.37
N ALA A 173 -0.75 2.53 15.36
CA ALA A 173 -0.41 1.20 14.84
C ALA A 173 -0.46 1.21 13.30
N GLY A 174 0.62 0.76 12.67
CA GLY A 174 0.67 0.54 11.22
C GLY A 174 0.21 -0.88 10.86
N PRO A 175 0.97 -1.64 10.05
CA PRO A 175 0.61 -3.02 9.70
C PRO A 175 0.51 -3.89 10.96
N VAL A 176 -0.39 -4.89 10.92
CA VAL A 176 -0.64 -5.82 12.04
C VAL A 176 -0.21 -7.22 11.64
N GLY A 177 0.54 -7.87 12.52
CA GLY A 177 0.98 -9.26 12.40
C GLY A 177 0.40 -10.13 13.51
N VAL A 178 0.22 -11.41 13.22
CA VAL A 178 -0.47 -12.36 14.11
C VAL A 178 0.37 -13.64 14.22
N THR A 179 0.55 -14.16 15.44
CA THR A 179 1.19 -15.48 15.63
C THR A 179 0.26 -16.63 15.22
N PRO A 180 0.81 -17.82 14.90
CA PRO A 180 0.02 -19.04 14.83
C PRO A 180 -0.85 -19.27 16.08
N GLY A 181 -2.00 -19.92 15.89
CA GLY A 181 -2.97 -20.20 16.95
C GLY A 181 -2.57 -21.34 17.90
N PRO A 182 -3.39 -21.66 18.92
CA PRO A 182 -4.74 -21.14 19.15
C PRO A 182 -4.79 -19.78 19.88
N THR A 183 -3.67 -19.33 20.47
CA THR A 183 -3.58 -18.06 21.19
C THR A 183 -2.87 -17.03 20.33
N TYR A 184 -3.66 -16.19 19.65
CA TYR A 184 -3.16 -15.21 18.70
C TYR A 184 -2.57 -13.98 19.40
N SER A 185 -1.25 -13.93 19.56
CA SER A 185 -0.53 -12.71 19.95
C SER A 185 -0.42 -11.79 18.73
N LEU A 186 -0.67 -10.50 18.92
CA LEU A 186 -0.60 -9.49 17.86
C LEU A 186 0.61 -8.58 18.02
N PHE A 187 1.16 -8.15 16.89
CA PHE A 187 2.26 -7.19 16.79
C PHE A 187 1.93 -6.09 15.78
N THR A 188 2.58 -4.94 15.91
CA THR A 188 2.50 -3.86 14.92
C THR A 188 3.80 -3.07 14.86
N VAL A 189 4.06 -2.39 13.74
CA VAL A 189 5.12 -1.38 13.66
C VAL A 189 4.50 0.00 13.86
N VAL A 190 5.06 0.76 14.81
CA VAL A 190 4.74 2.16 15.05
C VAL A 190 5.85 3.03 14.46
N SER A 191 5.49 4.13 13.81
CA SER A 191 6.40 5.01 13.08
C SER A 191 6.14 6.49 13.38
N GLY A 192 7.21 7.24 13.67
CA GLY A 192 7.17 8.70 13.77
C GLY A 192 7.15 9.43 12.41
N GLY A 193 6.58 8.81 11.38
CA GLY A 193 6.83 9.16 9.97
C GLY A 193 8.18 8.62 9.48
N SER A 194 8.55 8.91 8.23
CA SER A 194 9.67 8.22 7.54
C SER A 194 11.05 8.34 8.21
N SER A 195 11.29 9.38 9.03
CA SER A 195 12.50 9.56 9.84
C SER A 195 12.52 8.79 11.17
N GLY A 196 11.40 8.17 11.54
CA GLY A 196 11.24 7.41 12.77
C GLY A 196 10.92 8.27 14.01
N PRO A 197 10.98 7.67 15.22
CA PRO A 197 11.42 6.31 15.51
C PRO A 197 10.55 5.25 14.84
N HIS A 198 11.16 4.11 14.50
CA HIS A 198 10.53 2.97 13.83
C HIS A 198 10.66 1.74 14.71
N ALA A 199 9.58 1.26 15.32
CA ALA A 199 9.69 0.20 16.31
C ALA A 199 8.52 -0.79 16.30
N LEU A 200 8.84 -2.05 16.56
CA LEU A 200 7.90 -3.14 16.72
C LEU A 200 7.33 -3.10 18.15
N TYR A 201 6.01 -3.16 18.27
CA TYR A 201 5.27 -3.23 19.52
C TYR A 201 4.39 -4.49 19.56
N SER A 202 4.09 -4.99 20.76
CA SER A 202 2.95 -5.89 20.93
C SER A 202 1.65 -5.09 20.96
N LEU A 203 0.59 -5.69 20.41
CA LEU A 203 -0.80 -5.25 20.55
C LEU A 203 -1.59 -6.10 21.55
N GLY A 204 -0.95 -7.01 22.29
CA GLY A 204 -1.62 -7.95 23.20
C GLY A 204 -2.03 -9.26 22.52
N THR A 205 -3.19 -9.79 22.88
CA THR A 205 -3.71 -11.10 22.43
C THR A 205 -5.15 -10.95 21.96
N TRP A 206 -5.50 -11.47 20.78
CA TRP A 206 -6.84 -11.33 20.21
C TRP A 206 -7.95 -11.86 21.17
N PRO A 207 -9.08 -11.14 21.36
CA PRO A 207 -9.45 -9.82 20.82
C PRO A 207 -9.08 -8.63 21.74
N GLN A 208 -8.25 -8.82 22.76
CA GLN A 208 -7.83 -7.78 23.70
C GLN A 208 -6.65 -6.97 23.12
N VAL A 209 -6.99 -6.02 22.25
CA VAL A 209 -6.03 -5.17 21.53
C VAL A 209 -5.69 -3.91 22.34
N SER A 210 -4.40 -3.71 22.62
CA SER A 210 -3.87 -2.49 23.24
C SER A 210 -2.37 -2.34 22.96
N LEU A 211 -1.89 -1.13 22.66
CA LEU A 211 -0.46 -0.91 22.39
C LEU A 211 0.39 -1.12 23.66
N GLY A 212 1.44 -1.94 23.57
CA GLY A 212 2.39 -2.14 24.66
C GLY A 212 3.11 -0.85 25.06
N ALA A 213 3.37 -0.69 26.36
CA ALA A 213 3.96 0.54 26.91
C ALA A 213 5.44 0.79 26.54
N ALA A 214 6.11 -0.18 25.91
CA ALA A 214 7.50 -0.09 25.46
C ALA A 214 7.69 -0.86 24.14
N PRO A 215 8.60 -0.42 23.26
CA PRO A 215 8.94 -1.15 22.04
C PRO A 215 9.65 -2.47 22.36
N LEU A 216 9.37 -3.49 21.55
CA LEU A 216 10.02 -4.79 21.58
C LEU A 216 11.35 -4.78 20.82
N TYR A 217 11.39 -4.07 19.68
CA TYR A 217 12.54 -4.02 18.79
C TYR A 217 12.55 -2.72 17.97
N ASP A 218 13.73 -2.21 17.66
CA ASP A 218 13.93 -1.12 16.71
C ASP A 218 13.96 -1.71 15.30
N VAL A 219 13.05 -1.28 14.42
CA VAL A 219 12.92 -1.84 13.06
C VAL A 219 14.03 -1.30 12.14
N ALA A 220 14.59 -0.12 12.43
CA ALA A 220 15.71 0.41 11.68
C ALA A 220 17.02 -0.31 12.07
N ALA A 221 17.80 -0.78 11.11
CA ALA A 221 19.12 -1.33 11.41
C ALA A 221 20.06 -0.22 11.93
N PRO A 222 21.05 -0.50 12.79
CA PRO A 222 21.85 0.54 13.46
C PRO A 222 22.51 1.58 12.55
N GLY A 223 22.88 1.22 11.31
CA GLY A 223 23.44 2.16 10.33
C GLY A 223 22.43 3.12 9.69
N ASP A 224 21.13 2.83 9.78
CA ASP A 224 20.03 3.56 9.15
C ASP A 224 19.22 4.41 10.16
N ARG A 225 19.73 4.60 11.38
CA ARG A 225 19.08 5.40 12.45
C ARG A 225 19.45 6.88 12.47
N ALA A 226 20.17 7.35 11.44
CA ALA A 226 20.51 8.77 11.31
C ALA A 226 19.24 9.58 10.97
N PRO A 227 19.04 10.81 11.51
CA PRO A 227 17.83 11.61 11.23
C PRO A 227 17.61 11.96 9.74
N SER A 228 18.63 11.82 8.89
CA SER A 228 18.55 11.97 7.43
C SER A 228 18.11 10.71 6.68
N ALA A 229 17.98 9.56 7.36
CA ALA A 229 17.56 8.31 6.76
C ALA A 229 16.02 8.26 6.62
N VAL A 230 15.54 8.53 5.41
CA VAL A 230 14.13 8.37 5.03
C VAL A 230 13.87 6.88 4.77
N LEU A 231 13.16 6.23 5.70
CA LEU A 231 12.81 4.81 5.58
C LEU A 231 11.33 4.65 5.18
N PHE A 232 11.08 3.74 4.24
CA PHE A 232 9.75 3.34 3.81
C PHE A 232 9.46 1.96 4.41
N LEU A 233 8.73 1.94 5.53
CA LEU A 233 8.37 0.71 6.23
C LEU A 233 7.57 -0.25 5.34
N ASN A 234 7.78 -1.54 5.53
CA ASN A 234 6.99 -2.57 4.88
C ASN A 234 5.54 -2.59 5.35
N GLY A 235 4.60 -2.88 4.44
CA GLY A 235 3.18 -3.06 4.76
C GLY A 235 2.82 -4.40 5.42
N PHE A 236 3.81 -5.17 5.91
CA PHE A 236 3.61 -6.50 6.50
C PHE A 236 4.32 -6.66 7.84
N VAL A 237 3.79 -7.58 8.65
CA VAL A 237 4.40 -8.11 9.87
C VAL A 237 4.06 -9.60 9.93
N GLU A 238 5.01 -10.45 9.54
CA GLU A 238 4.81 -11.92 9.46
C GLU A 238 5.33 -12.62 10.72
N SER A 239 4.79 -13.77 11.09
CA SER A 239 5.30 -14.54 12.25
C SER A 239 5.19 -16.06 12.10
N ASP A 240 6.30 -16.75 12.35
CA ASP A 240 6.35 -18.22 12.46
C ASP A 240 6.07 -18.74 13.88
N GLY A 241 5.69 -17.84 14.81
CA GLY A 241 5.46 -18.12 16.22
C GLY A 241 6.69 -18.04 17.12
N GLN A 242 7.91 -18.16 16.57
CA GLN A 242 9.17 -17.92 17.31
C GLN A 242 9.79 -16.56 16.96
N ARG A 243 9.51 -16.05 15.76
CA ARG A 243 10.03 -14.79 15.24
C ARG A 243 8.91 -13.92 14.68
N VAL A 244 9.19 -12.63 14.61
CA VAL A 244 8.38 -11.63 13.90
C VAL A 244 9.28 -10.98 12.84
N LEU A 245 8.84 -11.04 11.59
CA LEU A 245 9.52 -10.47 10.43
C LEU A 245 8.79 -9.21 9.97
N THR A 246 9.51 -8.11 9.87
CA THR A 246 9.07 -6.88 9.18
C THR A 246 10.31 -6.20 8.59
N GLY A 247 10.23 -4.95 8.14
CA GLY A 247 11.40 -4.26 7.60
C GLY A 247 11.08 -2.90 6.98
N TYR A 248 12.02 -2.44 6.15
CA TYR A 248 11.91 -1.21 5.39
C TYR A 248 12.73 -1.26 4.09
N THR A 249 12.33 -0.45 3.12
CA THR A 249 13.14 -0.04 1.98
C THR A 249 13.62 1.41 2.15
N LYS A 250 14.59 1.82 1.33
CA LYS A 250 15.08 3.19 1.19
C LYS A 250 15.02 3.61 -0.28
N SER A 251 15.01 4.91 -0.53
CA SER A 251 15.16 5.45 -1.89
C SER A 251 16.56 5.16 -2.46
N GLY A 252 16.65 5.13 -3.79
CA GLY A 252 17.88 4.83 -4.54
C GLY A 252 17.76 3.57 -5.40
N THR A 253 18.76 3.35 -6.25
CA THR A 253 18.78 2.28 -7.25
C THR A 253 18.62 0.90 -6.61
N GLY A 254 17.59 0.15 -7.02
CA GLY A 254 17.28 -1.18 -6.48
C GLY A 254 16.65 -1.18 -5.08
N PHE A 255 16.13 -0.04 -4.62
CA PHE A 255 15.43 0.14 -3.33
C PHE A 255 16.12 -0.56 -2.14
N PRO A 256 17.32 -0.11 -1.72
CA PRO A 256 18.09 -0.77 -0.67
C PRO A 256 17.28 -0.92 0.62
N GLY A 257 17.05 -2.14 1.07
CA GLY A 257 16.18 -2.45 2.20
C GLY A 257 16.80 -3.43 3.18
N THR A 258 16.15 -3.58 4.33
CA THR A 258 16.57 -4.46 5.42
C THR A 258 15.34 -5.03 6.13
N LEU A 259 15.38 -6.33 6.40
CA LEU A 259 14.41 -7.01 7.24
C LEU A 259 14.88 -6.99 8.70
N ALA A 260 13.96 -6.70 9.60
CA ALA A 260 14.11 -6.88 11.04
C ALA A 260 13.49 -8.23 11.42
N VAL A 261 14.30 -9.14 11.96
CA VAL A 261 13.90 -10.44 12.48
C VAL A 261 13.96 -10.40 14.00
N TYR A 262 12.82 -10.12 14.63
CA TYR A 262 12.70 -10.12 16.10
C TYR A 262 12.44 -11.54 16.60
N ASP A 263 13.23 -12.04 17.56
CA ASP A 263 13.01 -13.33 18.21
C ASP A 263 12.17 -13.13 19.48
N THR A 264 10.99 -13.78 19.54
CA THR A 264 10.01 -13.60 20.63
C THR A 264 10.38 -14.38 21.90
N VAL A 265 11.25 -15.38 21.78
CA VAL A 265 11.68 -16.26 22.87
C VAL A 265 13.00 -15.78 23.47
N THR A 266 13.92 -15.34 22.62
CA THR A 266 15.25 -14.85 22.97
C THR A 266 15.52 -13.51 22.27
N PRO A 267 14.97 -12.38 22.74
CA PRO A 267 15.10 -11.07 22.08
C PRO A 267 16.53 -10.62 21.75
N ALA A 268 17.54 -11.08 22.50
CA ALA A 268 18.96 -10.84 22.24
C ALA A 268 19.52 -11.56 21.00
N SER A 269 18.79 -12.53 20.44
CA SER A 269 19.10 -13.24 19.19
C SER A 269 18.44 -12.60 17.95
N SER A 270 17.68 -11.51 18.14
CA SER A 270 17.08 -10.74 17.04
C SER A 270 18.14 -10.14 16.11
N SER A 271 17.87 -10.13 14.81
CA SER A 271 18.86 -9.81 13.78
C SER A 271 18.30 -8.94 12.65
N TYR A 272 19.20 -8.30 11.90
CA TYR A 272 18.88 -7.59 10.66
C TYR A 272 19.43 -8.34 9.45
N VAL A 273 18.63 -8.47 8.38
CA VAL A 273 19.02 -9.16 7.14
C VAL A 273 18.89 -8.19 5.96
N PRO A 274 19.97 -7.92 5.18
CA PRO A 274 19.89 -7.10 3.98
C PRO A 274 18.88 -7.68 2.99
N ALA A 275 17.97 -6.84 2.46
CA ALA A 275 16.90 -7.28 1.58
C ALA A 275 16.42 -6.11 0.69
N PRO A 276 17.08 -5.84 -0.46
CA PRO A 276 16.64 -4.82 -1.41
C PRO A 276 15.27 -5.16 -2.02
N SER A 277 14.44 -4.13 -2.24
CA SER A 277 13.08 -4.26 -2.79
C SER A 277 12.19 -5.28 -2.05
N ASN A 278 12.35 -5.46 -0.74
CA ASN A 278 11.69 -6.51 0.07
C ASN A 278 10.18 -6.25 0.34
N PHE A 279 9.40 -5.90 -0.68
CA PHE A 279 8.09 -5.26 -0.52
C PHE A 279 7.03 -6.12 0.20
N THR A 280 6.94 -7.43 -0.05
CA THR A 280 6.03 -8.36 0.65
C THR A 280 6.70 -9.65 1.11
N ALA A 281 6.11 -10.32 2.09
CA ALA A 281 6.59 -11.58 2.64
C ALA A 281 5.43 -12.52 3.04
N GLY A 282 5.74 -13.76 3.40
CA GLY A 282 4.78 -14.73 3.93
C GLY A 282 5.47 -15.94 4.57
N VAL A 283 4.78 -16.64 5.47
CA VAL A 283 5.38 -17.75 6.26
C VAL A 283 5.13 -19.12 5.62
N VAL A 284 6.18 -19.93 5.49
CA VAL A 284 6.08 -21.36 5.15
C VAL A 284 6.86 -22.21 6.18
N PRO A 285 6.66 -23.54 6.26
CA PRO A 285 7.38 -24.37 7.22
C PRO A 285 8.91 -24.24 7.06
N GLY A 286 9.59 -23.71 8.09
CA GLY A 286 11.04 -23.55 8.14
C GLY A 286 11.62 -22.36 7.35
N ALA A 287 10.79 -21.49 6.77
CA ALA A 287 11.28 -20.27 6.11
C ALA A 287 10.24 -19.13 6.05
N PHE A 288 10.72 -17.89 5.99
CA PHE A 288 9.94 -16.79 5.42
C PHE A 288 10.20 -16.72 3.92
N LEU A 289 9.15 -16.58 3.11
CA LEU A 289 9.26 -16.17 1.71
C LEU A 289 9.27 -14.64 1.63
N ILE A 290 10.18 -14.08 0.83
CA ILE A 290 10.35 -12.64 0.60
C ILE A 290 10.23 -12.40 -0.91
N ASN A 291 9.31 -11.53 -1.32
CA ASN A 291 9.18 -11.07 -2.70
C ASN A 291 9.96 -9.76 -2.88
N GLY A 292 11.07 -9.79 -3.62
CA GLY A 292 11.94 -8.62 -3.74
C GLY A 292 13.13 -8.80 -4.65
N GLY A 293 14.17 -7.98 -4.46
CA GLY A 293 15.34 -7.89 -5.37
C GLY A 293 16.57 -8.69 -4.93
N GLY A 294 16.60 -9.14 -3.67
CA GLY A 294 17.70 -9.88 -3.07
C GLY A 294 17.44 -10.18 -1.59
N LEU A 295 18.24 -11.08 -1.01
CA LEU A 295 18.15 -11.47 0.40
C LEU A 295 19.51 -11.94 0.92
N ASP A 296 20.01 -11.31 1.98
CA ASP A 296 21.37 -11.44 2.50
C ASP A 296 22.42 -11.29 1.37
N THR A 297 23.18 -12.35 1.11
CA THR A 297 24.24 -12.44 0.10
C THR A 297 23.72 -12.93 -1.26
N VAL A 298 22.44 -13.31 -1.36
CA VAL A 298 21.82 -13.79 -2.60
C VAL A 298 21.12 -12.63 -3.32
N SER A 299 21.69 -12.19 -4.44
CA SER A 299 21.10 -11.17 -5.32
C SER A 299 20.94 -11.70 -6.74
N ALA A 300 19.71 -11.69 -7.25
CA ALA A 300 19.34 -12.28 -8.54
C ALA A 300 18.15 -11.57 -9.21
N GLY A 301 18.02 -10.25 -8.96
CA GLY A 301 16.93 -9.41 -9.46
C GLY A 301 15.60 -9.67 -8.76
N LEU A 302 14.50 -9.16 -9.34
CA LEU A 302 13.15 -9.38 -8.81
C LEU A 302 12.80 -10.88 -8.86
N ALA A 303 12.55 -11.45 -7.68
CA ALA A 303 12.41 -12.89 -7.47
C ALA A 303 11.76 -13.18 -6.11
N ILE A 304 11.37 -14.45 -5.91
CA ILE A 304 10.97 -14.95 -4.59
C ILE A 304 12.20 -15.59 -3.94
N TYR A 305 12.57 -15.06 -2.78
CA TYR A 305 13.64 -15.55 -1.94
C TYR A 305 13.06 -16.27 -0.71
N ALA A 306 13.83 -17.18 -0.12
CA ALA A 306 13.50 -17.81 1.16
C ALA A 306 14.60 -17.48 2.17
N LEU A 307 14.21 -16.88 3.31
CA LEU A 307 15.02 -16.80 4.51
C LEU A 307 14.75 -18.07 5.31
N ARG A 308 15.66 -19.06 5.25
CA ARG A 308 15.54 -20.28 6.01
C ARG A 308 15.75 -20.01 7.49
N THR A 309 14.75 -20.38 8.28
CA THR A 309 14.69 -20.19 9.73
C THR A 309 14.85 -21.50 10.51
N ASP A 310 15.01 -22.62 9.79
CA ASP A 310 15.38 -23.94 10.29
C ASP A 310 16.90 -24.16 10.38
N THR A 311 17.72 -23.23 9.90
CA THR A 311 19.19 -23.23 10.02
C THR A 311 19.69 -22.16 10.99
N THR A 312 20.82 -22.44 11.65
CA THR A 312 21.55 -21.45 12.48
C THR A 312 23.00 -21.35 12.00
N PRO A 313 23.46 -20.20 11.47
CA PRO A 313 22.68 -18.98 11.17
C PRO A 313 21.60 -19.23 10.10
N PHE A 314 20.70 -18.26 9.91
CA PHE A 314 19.74 -18.29 8.80
C PHE A 314 20.49 -18.37 7.46
N THR A 315 19.87 -19.02 6.48
CA THR A 315 20.45 -19.17 5.14
C THR A 315 19.46 -18.68 4.08
N SER A 316 19.97 -17.92 3.12
CA SER A 316 19.14 -17.30 2.07
C SER A 316 19.25 -18.07 0.77
N LEU A 317 18.13 -18.21 0.06
CA LEU A 317 18.03 -18.89 -1.24
C LEU A 317 17.10 -18.12 -2.17
N LYS A 318 17.33 -18.18 -3.49
CA LYS A 318 16.28 -17.88 -4.49
C LYS A 318 15.47 -19.15 -4.71
N VAL A 319 14.14 -19.06 -4.55
CA VAL A 319 13.22 -20.21 -4.66
C VAL A 319 12.16 -20.04 -5.75
N GLY A 320 11.86 -18.82 -6.18
CA GLY A 320 10.97 -18.55 -7.30
C GLY A 320 11.55 -17.51 -8.27
N THR A 321 11.30 -17.71 -9.57
CA THR A 321 11.67 -16.79 -10.64
C THR A 321 10.42 -16.11 -11.19
N LEU A 322 10.44 -14.78 -11.23
CA LEU A 322 9.41 -13.94 -11.83
C LEU A 322 9.69 -13.78 -13.34
N PRO A 323 8.67 -13.52 -14.18
CA PRO A 323 8.85 -13.36 -15.62
C PRO A 323 9.59 -12.06 -15.96
N SER A 324 10.12 -11.95 -17.19
CA SER A 324 10.90 -10.78 -17.65
C SER A 324 10.11 -9.47 -17.72
N VAL A 325 8.78 -9.54 -17.69
CA VAL A 325 7.84 -8.39 -17.77
C VAL A 325 7.46 -7.86 -16.38
N THR A 326 8.32 -8.09 -15.39
CA THR A 326 8.10 -7.72 -13.98
C THR A 326 8.74 -6.37 -13.67
N GLY A 327 7.93 -5.32 -13.62
CA GLY A 327 8.39 -3.97 -13.25
C GLY A 327 8.54 -3.76 -11.74
N GLY A 328 7.88 -4.58 -10.92
CA GLY A 328 7.89 -4.46 -9.48
C GLY A 328 7.59 -5.77 -8.74
N SER A 329 8.08 -5.86 -7.50
CA SER A 329 7.66 -6.92 -6.57
C SER A 329 6.15 -6.84 -6.35
N GLY A 330 5.48 -7.99 -6.31
CA GLY A 330 4.06 -8.08 -6.07
C GLY A 330 3.75 -8.56 -4.66
N PHE A 331 2.56 -9.15 -4.51
CA PHE A 331 2.06 -9.63 -3.23
C PHE A 331 2.50 -11.06 -2.91
N THR A 332 2.48 -11.37 -1.63
CA THR A 332 2.78 -12.68 -1.05
C THR A 332 1.71 -12.97 0.00
N ALA A 333 1.09 -14.14 -0.04
CA ALA A 333 0.15 -14.59 0.98
C ALA A 333 0.14 -16.12 1.04
N VAL A 334 0.04 -16.72 2.22
CA VAL A 334 0.08 -18.19 2.38
C VAL A 334 -1.21 -18.69 3.01
N ALA A 335 -1.80 -19.71 2.39
CA ALA A 335 -3.00 -20.41 2.86
C ALA A 335 -2.66 -21.44 3.96
N THR A 336 -3.65 -21.84 4.77
CA THR A 336 -3.45 -22.81 5.86
C THR A 336 -3.09 -24.22 5.39
N ASN A 337 -3.27 -24.51 4.09
CA ASN A 337 -2.81 -25.75 3.45
C ASN A 337 -1.44 -25.62 2.74
N GLY A 338 -0.71 -24.54 3.01
CA GLY A 338 0.68 -24.33 2.58
C GLY A 338 0.85 -23.82 1.14
N VAL A 339 -0.23 -23.60 0.41
CA VAL A 339 -0.18 -22.93 -0.90
C VAL A 339 0.21 -21.47 -0.70
N ALA A 340 1.27 -21.02 -1.36
CA ALA A 340 1.63 -19.61 -1.41
C ALA A 340 1.08 -18.96 -2.68
N MET A 341 0.27 -17.91 -2.53
CA MET A 341 0.02 -16.95 -3.59
C MET A 341 1.23 -16.05 -3.70
N LEU A 342 1.88 -16.07 -4.87
CA LEU A 342 3.10 -15.32 -5.18
C LEU A 342 2.83 -14.48 -6.44
N GLY A 343 3.06 -13.18 -6.34
CA GLY A 343 2.69 -12.23 -7.39
C GLY A 343 3.82 -11.32 -7.86
N TYR A 344 3.52 -10.52 -8.87
CA TYR A 344 4.39 -9.49 -9.44
C TYR A 344 3.56 -8.37 -10.07
N PHE A 345 4.13 -7.18 -10.20
CA PHE A 345 3.55 -6.13 -11.04
C PHE A 345 4.02 -6.33 -12.49
N SER A 346 3.07 -6.35 -13.42
CA SER A 346 3.34 -6.61 -14.85
C SER A 346 3.42 -5.30 -15.64
N ASP A 347 4.55 -5.07 -16.33
CA ASP A 347 4.74 -3.91 -17.20
C ASP A 347 3.90 -4.00 -18.50
N ASP A 348 3.55 -5.22 -18.93
CA ASP A 348 2.72 -5.45 -20.12
C ASP A 348 1.25 -5.02 -19.90
N THR A 349 0.75 -5.11 -18.67
CA THR A 349 -0.68 -4.90 -18.33
C THR A 349 -0.92 -3.82 -17.29
N PHE A 350 0.13 -3.26 -16.68
CA PHE A 350 0.10 -2.29 -15.57
C PHE A 350 -0.74 -2.73 -14.36
N THR A 351 -0.84 -4.04 -14.14
CA THR A 351 -1.61 -4.65 -13.04
C THR A 351 -0.76 -5.60 -12.20
N ASN A 352 -1.17 -5.78 -10.95
CA ASN A 352 -0.67 -6.88 -10.13
C ASN A 352 -1.24 -8.22 -10.63
N VAL A 353 -0.37 -9.21 -10.74
CA VAL A 353 -0.70 -10.61 -11.09
C VAL A 353 -0.35 -11.51 -9.92
N GLY A 354 -1.08 -12.60 -9.72
CA GLY A 354 -0.83 -13.57 -8.64
C GLY A 354 -1.00 -15.01 -9.10
N HIS A 355 -0.08 -15.89 -8.70
CA HIS A 355 -0.12 -17.31 -9.01
C HIS A 355 -0.10 -18.15 -7.72
N ALA A 356 -0.88 -19.23 -7.69
CA ALA A 356 -0.95 -20.16 -6.56
C ALA A 356 0.10 -21.26 -6.72
N VAL A 357 1.11 -21.27 -5.85
CA VAL A 357 2.22 -22.23 -5.90
C VAL A 357 2.02 -23.34 -4.88
N ALA A 358 2.06 -24.59 -5.36
CA ALA A 358 1.78 -25.77 -4.53
C ALA A 358 2.90 -26.04 -3.49
N PRO A 359 2.56 -26.44 -2.24
CA PRO A 359 3.50 -26.50 -1.12
C PRO A 359 4.74 -27.37 -1.38
N ALA A 360 4.59 -28.53 -2.04
CA ALA A 360 5.72 -29.42 -2.29
C ALA A 360 6.72 -28.86 -3.33
N LYS A 361 6.30 -27.93 -4.20
CA LYS A 361 7.21 -27.21 -5.10
C LYS A 361 8.06 -26.20 -4.33
N ILE A 362 7.46 -25.50 -3.38
CA ILE A 362 8.16 -24.56 -2.49
C ILE A 362 9.17 -25.33 -1.62
N GLU A 363 8.74 -26.44 -1.01
CA GLU A 363 9.64 -27.29 -0.21
C GLU A 363 10.79 -27.87 -1.06
N ALA A 364 10.51 -28.34 -2.27
CA ALA A 364 11.53 -28.84 -3.19
C ALA A 364 12.54 -27.76 -3.59
N ALA A 365 12.10 -26.50 -3.80
CA ALA A 365 12.98 -25.39 -4.11
C ALA A 365 13.86 -25.01 -2.90
N ILE A 366 13.30 -24.91 -1.69
CA ILE A 366 14.05 -24.67 -0.45
C ILE A 366 15.07 -25.79 -0.17
N ARG A 367 14.71 -27.04 -0.44
CA ARG A 367 15.56 -28.22 -0.21
C ARG A 367 16.68 -28.37 -1.25
N SER A 368 16.46 -27.97 -2.50
CA SER A 368 17.40 -28.18 -3.62
C SER A 368 18.18 -26.93 -4.04
N GLY A 369 17.74 -25.73 -3.65
CA GLY A 369 18.24 -24.46 -4.19
C GLY A 369 17.89 -24.22 -5.67
N THR A 370 17.04 -25.07 -6.27
CA THR A 370 16.58 -24.91 -7.66
C THR A 370 15.23 -24.20 -7.68
N PRO A 371 15.12 -22.97 -8.22
CA PRO A 371 13.88 -22.21 -8.17
C PRO A 371 12.84 -22.71 -9.19
N PHE A 372 11.56 -22.61 -8.83
CA PHE A 372 10.44 -22.74 -9.77
C PHE A 372 10.22 -21.43 -10.55
N VAL A 373 9.39 -21.47 -11.59
CA VAL A 373 8.94 -20.29 -12.34
C VAL A 373 7.53 -19.94 -11.86
N VAL A 374 7.32 -18.71 -11.37
CA VAL A 374 6.02 -18.30 -10.79
C VAL A 374 4.92 -18.27 -11.85
N ALA A 375 5.25 -17.83 -13.06
CA ALA A 375 4.30 -17.70 -14.17
C ALA A 375 3.79 -19.05 -14.73
N ASP A 376 4.48 -20.17 -14.46
CA ASP A 376 4.07 -21.52 -14.88
C ASP A 376 3.01 -22.13 -13.93
N GLU A 377 2.75 -21.48 -12.79
CA GLU A 377 1.81 -21.94 -11.77
C GLU A 377 0.39 -21.38 -12.00
N PRO A 378 -0.68 -22.01 -11.48
CA PRO A 378 -2.06 -21.56 -11.70
C PRO A 378 -2.31 -20.10 -11.28
N VAL A 379 -2.67 -19.25 -12.25
CA VAL A 379 -2.99 -17.83 -12.03
C VAL A 379 -4.31 -17.67 -11.26
N LEU A 380 -4.40 -16.64 -10.41
CA LEU A 380 -5.64 -16.17 -9.82
C LEU A 380 -6.33 -15.22 -10.82
N ASP A 381 -7.54 -15.56 -11.25
CA ASP A 381 -8.37 -14.64 -12.05
C ASP A 381 -8.94 -13.52 -11.17
N VAL A 382 -8.10 -12.53 -10.88
CA VAL A 382 -8.49 -11.38 -10.07
C VAL A 382 -9.44 -10.47 -10.85
N GLY A 383 -9.30 -10.31 -12.17
CA GLY A 383 -10.22 -9.51 -12.99
C GLY A 383 -10.32 -8.02 -12.61
N SER A 384 -9.30 -7.47 -11.93
CA SER A 384 -8.99 -6.05 -11.73
C SER A 384 -7.58 -5.96 -11.13
N ASN A 385 -7.10 -4.74 -10.86
CA ASN A 385 -5.95 -4.55 -9.98
C ASN A 385 -6.29 -4.93 -8.51
N PHE A 386 -5.26 -5.08 -7.69
CA PHE A 386 -5.38 -5.34 -6.25
C PHE A 386 -4.13 -4.85 -5.49
N VAL A 387 -4.29 -4.47 -4.22
CA VAL A 387 -3.22 -3.78 -3.43
C VAL A 387 -2.93 -4.39 -2.05
N ALA A 388 -3.57 -5.50 -1.70
CA ALA A 388 -3.21 -6.32 -0.55
C ALA A 388 -3.65 -7.78 -0.78
N ALA A 389 -2.94 -8.72 -0.15
CA ALA A 389 -3.28 -10.13 -0.11
C ALA A 389 -3.02 -10.70 1.30
N ALA A 390 -3.82 -11.66 1.74
CA ALA A 390 -3.65 -12.34 3.03
C ALA A 390 -4.21 -13.78 2.97
N GLY A 391 -3.72 -14.67 3.84
CA GLY A 391 -4.29 -16.02 4.00
C GLY A 391 -5.71 -15.99 4.58
N GLN A 392 -6.60 -16.84 4.07
CA GLN A 392 -7.92 -17.07 4.64
C GLN A 392 -8.31 -18.55 4.49
N GLY A 393 -7.83 -19.38 5.41
CA GLY A 393 -8.05 -20.83 5.40
C GLY A 393 -7.35 -21.48 4.21
N GLU A 394 -8.03 -22.43 3.56
CA GLU A 394 -7.58 -23.07 2.32
C GLU A 394 -7.78 -22.13 1.11
N GLY A 395 -7.06 -21.02 1.11
CA GLY A 395 -7.20 -19.94 0.13
C GLY A 395 -6.58 -18.62 0.61
N VAL A 396 -6.68 -17.60 -0.22
CA VAL A 396 -6.25 -16.21 0.09
C VAL A 396 -7.36 -15.22 -0.21
N ALA A 397 -7.39 -14.13 0.53
CA ALA A 397 -8.20 -12.94 0.25
C ALA A 397 -7.33 -11.85 -0.38
N VAL A 398 -7.86 -11.13 -1.37
CA VAL A 398 -7.21 -9.97 -2.00
C VAL A 398 -8.11 -8.74 -1.95
N LEU A 399 -7.53 -7.56 -1.70
CA LEU A 399 -8.22 -6.27 -1.74
C LEU A 399 -8.20 -5.73 -3.17
N ARG A 400 -9.33 -5.81 -3.84
CA ARG A 400 -9.55 -5.41 -5.23
C ARG A 400 -9.98 -3.95 -5.37
N GLY A 401 -9.74 -3.41 -6.56
CA GLY A 401 -10.07 -2.04 -6.93
C GLY A 401 -9.21 -1.56 -8.08
N ASP A 402 -9.11 -0.24 -8.24
CA ASP A 402 -8.11 0.38 -9.11
C ASP A 402 -7.71 1.79 -8.65
N TYR A 403 -6.67 2.36 -9.26
CA TYR A 403 -6.18 3.70 -8.96
C TYR A 403 -6.94 4.76 -9.76
N VAL A 404 -7.71 5.62 -9.07
CA VAL A 404 -8.62 6.57 -9.71
C VAL A 404 -7.97 7.96 -9.89
N PRO A 405 -7.93 8.52 -11.13
CA PRO A 405 -7.47 9.89 -11.39
C PRO A 405 -8.32 10.97 -10.68
N PRO A 406 -7.81 12.21 -10.53
CA PRO A 406 -6.46 12.67 -10.86
C PRO A 406 -5.42 12.33 -9.77
N ASN A 407 -5.87 11.98 -8.56
CA ASN A 407 -5.01 11.84 -7.39
C ASN A 407 -4.39 10.43 -7.25
N TYR A 408 -4.75 9.49 -8.11
CA TYR A 408 -4.34 8.08 -8.05
C TYR A 408 -4.50 7.46 -6.65
N ASN A 409 -5.64 7.76 -6.00
CA ASN A 409 -6.05 7.03 -4.81
C ASN A 409 -6.64 5.68 -5.24
N PHE A 410 -6.27 4.61 -4.55
CA PHE A 410 -6.90 3.31 -4.79
C PHE A 410 -8.34 3.31 -4.27
N ALA A 411 -9.31 3.10 -5.15
CA ALA A 411 -10.72 2.93 -4.79
C ALA A 411 -11.02 1.43 -4.70
N GLY A 412 -11.36 0.95 -3.51
CA GLY A 412 -11.65 -0.47 -3.29
C GLY A 412 -13.01 -0.86 -3.88
N THR A 413 -13.10 -2.00 -4.55
CA THR A 413 -14.37 -2.58 -4.99
C THR A 413 -14.86 -3.63 -3.99
N ASP A 414 -13.97 -4.54 -3.60
CA ASP A 414 -14.29 -5.70 -2.78
C ASP A 414 -13.03 -6.33 -2.18
N VAL A 415 -13.19 -7.03 -1.07
CA VAL A 415 -12.24 -8.06 -0.64
C VAL A 415 -12.76 -9.37 -1.19
N SER A 416 -11.99 -10.06 -2.04
CA SER A 416 -12.37 -11.32 -2.68
C SER A 416 -11.47 -12.47 -2.27
N ARG A 417 -12.08 -13.61 -1.90
CA ARG A 417 -11.40 -14.85 -1.58
C ARG A 417 -11.27 -15.75 -2.81
N PHE A 418 -10.12 -16.40 -2.92
CA PHE A 418 -9.83 -17.47 -3.88
C PHE A 418 -9.48 -18.73 -3.10
N ALA A 419 -10.28 -19.79 -3.25
CA ALA A 419 -10.03 -21.08 -2.61
C ALA A 419 -8.90 -21.84 -3.33
N PHE A 420 -8.11 -22.60 -2.58
CA PHE A 420 -7.02 -23.43 -3.14
C PHE A 420 -7.20 -24.90 -2.76
N THR A 421 -7.46 -25.74 -3.76
CA THR A 421 -7.52 -27.20 -3.57
C THR A 421 -6.18 -27.82 -3.94
N VAL A 422 -5.56 -28.52 -2.99
CA VAL A 422 -4.26 -29.19 -3.17
C VAL A 422 -4.46 -30.65 -3.57
N THR A 423 -3.64 -31.14 -4.50
CA THR A 423 -3.63 -32.53 -4.99
C THR A 423 -2.21 -33.06 -5.14
N ASN A 424 -2.06 -34.34 -5.51
CA ASN A 424 -0.78 -34.99 -5.80
C ASN A 424 0.27 -34.79 -4.68
N GLU A 425 -0.10 -35.11 -3.44
CA GLU A 425 0.76 -35.02 -2.24
C GLU A 425 1.38 -33.62 -2.00
N GLY A 426 0.71 -32.55 -2.48
CA GLY A 426 1.21 -31.18 -2.37
C GLY A 426 1.92 -30.67 -3.62
N GLY A 427 2.07 -31.50 -4.66
CA GLY A 427 2.75 -31.16 -5.92
C GLY A 427 1.91 -30.40 -6.94
N ALA A 428 0.58 -30.34 -6.76
CA ALA A 428 -0.32 -29.60 -7.65
C ALA A 428 -1.43 -28.88 -6.87
N VAL A 429 -1.93 -27.78 -7.43
CA VAL A 429 -2.99 -26.94 -6.86
C VAL A 429 -3.97 -26.51 -7.95
N THR A 430 -5.23 -26.27 -7.59
CA THR A 430 -6.22 -25.60 -8.45
C THR A 430 -6.84 -24.42 -7.72
N VAL A 431 -6.99 -23.30 -8.43
CA VAL A 431 -7.63 -22.08 -7.93
C VAL A 431 -9.14 -22.15 -8.17
N GLY A 432 -9.93 -21.92 -7.12
CA GLY A 432 -11.38 -21.80 -7.20
C GLY A 432 -11.84 -20.43 -7.71
N SER A 433 -13.08 -20.36 -8.19
CA SER A 433 -13.69 -19.09 -8.62
C SER A 433 -13.73 -18.05 -7.49
N ARG A 434 -13.54 -16.78 -7.86
CA ARG A 434 -13.67 -15.60 -6.98
C ARG A 434 -14.94 -15.65 -6.13
N GLN A 435 -14.80 -15.61 -4.81
CA GLN A 435 -15.88 -15.47 -3.83
C GLN A 435 -15.73 -14.13 -3.09
N PRO A 436 -16.59 -13.12 -3.31
CA PRO A 436 -16.58 -11.88 -2.54
C PRO A 436 -16.76 -12.14 -1.04
N VAL A 437 -16.03 -11.39 -0.20
CA VAL A 437 -16.04 -11.46 1.27
C VAL A 437 -16.67 -10.18 1.83
N LEU A 438 -16.10 -9.03 1.42
CA LEU A 438 -16.60 -7.69 1.71
C LEU A 438 -16.81 -6.94 0.38
N THR A 439 -17.83 -6.10 0.29
CA THR A 439 -18.08 -5.24 -0.88
C THR A 439 -18.23 -3.78 -0.45
N TYR A 440 -17.60 -2.88 -1.19
CA TYR A 440 -17.70 -1.44 -0.98
C TYR A 440 -19.01 -0.92 -1.60
N VAL A 441 -19.96 -0.49 -0.76
CA VAL A 441 -21.17 0.22 -1.24
C VAL A 441 -20.90 1.72 -1.48
N ASN A 442 -19.81 2.22 -0.91
CA ASN A 442 -19.23 3.56 -1.06
C ASN A 442 -17.78 3.50 -0.51
N GLN A 443 -17.01 4.59 -0.62
CA GLN A 443 -15.62 4.67 -0.12
C GLN A 443 -15.52 5.22 1.32
N CYS A 444 -16.61 5.17 2.09
CA CYS A 444 -16.73 5.80 3.41
C CYS A 444 -16.22 4.95 4.59
N THR A 445 -15.85 3.70 4.32
CA THR A 445 -15.02 2.85 5.18
C THR A 445 -13.91 2.26 4.33
N ARG A 446 -12.67 2.33 4.82
CA ARG A 446 -11.48 1.86 4.11
C ARG A 446 -10.93 0.61 4.76
N VAL A 447 -10.66 -0.43 3.96
CA VAL A 447 -9.69 -1.47 4.35
C VAL A 447 -8.29 -0.86 4.31
N THR A 448 -7.60 -0.84 5.46
CA THR A 448 -6.25 -0.27 5.61
C THR A 448 -5.17 -1.34 5.75
N GLY A 449 -5.57 -2.61 5.89
CA GLY A 449 -4.65 -3.76 5.96
C GLY A 449 -5.41 -5.08 6.08
N MET A 450 -4.75 -6.18 5.77
CA MET A 450 -5.27 -7.54 5.91
C MET A 450 -4.15 -8.48 6.37
N THR A 451 -4.48 -9.44 7.23
CA THR A 451 -3.57 -10.52 7.65
C THR A 451 -4.38 -11.76 8.04
N ALA A 452 -3.73 -12.92 8.20
CA ALA A 452 -4.39 -14.17 8.57
C ALA A 452 -4.54 -14.28 10.11
N ILE A 453 -5.65 -14.86 10.57
CA ILE A 453 -5.84 -15.25 11.98
C ILE A 453 -6.38 -16.68 12.07
N GLY A 454 -5.45 -17.65 11.97
CA GLY A 454 -5.78 -19.06 11.85
C GLY A 454 -6.41 -19.36 10.48
N THR A 455 -7.66 -19.83 10.48
CA THR A 455 -8.46 -20.05 9.25
C THR A 455 -9.11 -18.79 8.71
N ASP A 456 -9.14 -17.72 9.51
CA ASP A 456 -9.99 -16.56 9.26
C ASP A 456 -9.17 -15.36 8.79
N LEU A 457 -9.83 -14.37 8.20
CA LEU A 457 -9.20 -13.12 7.77
C LEU A 457 -9.29 -12.09 8.91
N LEU A 458 -8.20 -11.41 9.22
CA LEU A 458 -8.20 -10.24 10.09
C LEU A 458 -8.04 -8.99 9.23
N VAL A 459 -9.05 -8.12 9.25
CA VAL A 459 -9.11 -6.91 8.42
C VAL A 459 -8.95 -5.67 9.29
N SER A 460 -8.00 -4.81 8.95
CA SER A 460 -7.92 -3.45 9.50
C SER A 460 -8.87 -2.55 8.72
N LEU A 461 -9.76 -1.87 9.43
CA LEU A 461 -10.73 -0.92 8.89
C LEU A 461 -10.52 0.47 9.51
N ASP A 462 -10.75 1.53 8.75
CA ASP A 462 -10.78 2.91 9.23
C ASP A 462 -11.94 3.71 8.62
N ASP A 463 -12.59 4.54 9.46
CA ASP A 463 -13.69 5.45 9.12
C ASP A 463 -14.04 6.41 10.27
N LYS A 464 -15.21 7.07 10.22
CA LYS A 464 -15.68 8.01 11.26
C LYS A 464 -15.85 7.43 12.66
N ASN A 465 -15.85 6.10 12.81
CA ASN A 465 -15.83 5.42 14.12
C ASN A 465 -14.40 5.11 14.61
N GLY A 466 -13.38 5.41 13.80
CA GLY A 466 -11.97 5.21 14.08
C GLY A 466 -11.43 3.83 13.67
N PRO A 467 -10.08 3.68 13.70
CA PRO A 467 -9.40 2.48 13.24
C PRO A 467 -9.65 1.28 14.15
N ARG A 468 -9.85 0.11 13.53
CA ARG A 468 -10.22 -1.13 14.24
C ARG A 468 -9.88 -2.37 13.43
N LEU A 469 -9.73 -3.49 14.13
CA LEU A 469 -9.58 -4.82 13.56
C LEU A 469 -10.92 -5.56 13.63
N VAL A 470 -11.26 -6.29 12.57
CA VAL A 470 -12.42 -7.20 12.52
C VAL A 470 -11.99 -8.56 12.00
N ARG A 471 -12.38 -9.63 12.70
CA ARG A 471 -12.15 -11.01 12.26
C ARG A 471 -13.32 -11.49 11.40
N ILE A 472 -13.02 -12.09 10.25
CA ILE A 472 -13.99 -12.57 9.28
C ILE A 472 -13.72 -14.04 8.96
N GLY A 473 -14.52 -14.91 9.58
CA GLY A 473 -14.55 -16.35 9.32
C GLY A 473 -15.54 -16.70 8.21
N GLN A 474 -15.42 -17.92 7.68
CA GLN A 474 -16.47 -18.52 6.84
C GLN A 474 -17.56 -19.11 7.74
N VAL A 475 -18.81 -19.14 7.26
CA VAL A 475 -19.90 -19.89 7.91
C VAL A 475 -19.63 -21.39 7.78
N GLN A 476 -19.88 -22.14 8.86
CA GLN A 476 -19.72 -23.60 8.95
C GLN A 476 -21.03 -24.36 8.73
#